data_AF-X1L1K6-F1
#
_entry.id   AF-X1L1K6-F1
#
_cell.length_a   1.000
_cell.length_b   1.000
_cell.length_c   1.000
_cell.angle_alpha   90.00
_cell.angle_beta   90.00
_cell.angle_gamma   90.00
#
_symmetry.space_group_name_H-M   'P 1'
#
loop_
_entity.id
_entity.type
_entity.pdbx_description
1 polymer ?
#
loop_
_entity_poly.entity_id
_entity_poly.type
_entity_poly.pdbx_seq_one_letter_code
_entity_poly.pdbx_strand_id
1 'polypeptide(L)' 'MRKIAILNFKEGTRKTTTAVNLSYALSLKNYKVLIIPIINAS' A
#
# COMPACT_ATOMS: atom_id res chain seq x y z
N MET A 1 16.44 2.60 1.03
CA MET A 1 14.98 2.77 0.89
C MET A 1 14.36 1.40 0.68
N ARG A 2 13.42 0.94 1.53
CA ARG A 2 12.84 -0.41 1.43
C ARG A 2 11.53 -0.35 0.63
N LYS A 3 11.32 -1.30 -0.29
CA LYS A 3 10.11 -1.40 -1.11
C LYS A 3 9.20 -2.52 -0.57
N ILE A 4 7.89 -2.27 -0.51
CA ILE A 4 6.86 -3.23 -0.12
C ILE A 4 5.80 -3.20 -1.22
N ALA A 5 5.46 -4.37 -1.78
CA ALA A 5 4.42 -4.52 -2.78
C ALA A 5 3.22 -5.25 -2.18
N ILE A 6 2.02 -4.68 -2.35
CA ILE A 6 0.76 -5.32 -1.98
C ILE A 6 0.07 -5.72 -3.27
N LEU A 7 0.09 -7.02 -3.59
CA LEU A 7 -0.39 -7.57 -4.86
C LEU A 7 -1.54 -8.54 -4.63
N ASN A 8 -2.55 -8.43 -5.48
CA ASN A 8 -3.64 -9.39 -5.61
C ASN A 8 -4.33 -9.13 -6.96
N PHE A 9 -4.68 -10.17 -7.71
CA PHE A 9 -5.35 -10.03 -9.00
C PHE A 9 -6.85 -9.83 -8.87
N LYS A 10 -7.45 -10.27 -7.77
CA LYS A 10 -8.88 -10.12 -7.52
C LYS A 10 -9.19 -8.70 -7.01
N GLU A 11 -10.31 -8.15 -7.47
CA GLU A 11 -10.88 -6.93 -6.94
C GLU A 11 -11.52 -7.17 -5.56
N GLY A 12 -11.75 -6.11 -4.79
CA GLY A 12 -12.39 -6.21 -3.47
C GLY A 12 -11.54 -6.86 -2.36
N THR A 13 -10.29 -7.26 -2.62
CA THR A 13 -9.39 -7.88 -1.62
C THR A 13 -8.72 -6.87 -0.68
N ARG A 14 -9.24 -5.64 -0.61
CA ARG A 14 -8.77 -4.57 0.30
C ARG A 14 -7.30 -4.16 0.14
N LYS A 15 -6.66 -4.36 -1.02
CA LYS A 15 -5.28 -3.94 -1.30
C LYS A 15 -5.02 -2.48 -0.90
N THR A 16 -5.89 -1.57 -1.34
CA THR A 16 -5.79 -0.13 -1.04
C THR A 16 -5.94 0.16 0.44
N THR A 17 -6.93 -0.45 1.11
CA THR A 17 -7.14 -0.30 2.56
C THR A 17 -5.91 -0.78 3.35
N THR A 18 -5.33 -1.92 2.96
CA THR A 18 -4.11 -2.43 3.58
C THR A 18 -2.92 -1.51 3.33
N ALA A 19 -2.75 -0.98 2.12
CA ALA A 19 -1.66 -0.06 1.79
C ALA A 19 -1.71 1.23 2.63
N VAL A 20 -2.91 1.82 2.75
CA VAL A 20 -3.13 3.03 3.55
C VAL A 20 -2.86 2.76 5.02
N ASN A 21 -3.46 1.73 5.60
CA ASN A 21 -3.29 1.42 7.03
C ASN A 21 -1.85 1.04 7.37
N LEU A 22 -1.16 0.31 6.49
CA LEU A 22 0.25 -0.02 6.67
C LEU A 22 1.12 1.23 6.62
N SER A 23 0.87 2.14 5.67
CA SER A 23 1.60 3.42 5.59
C SER A 23 1.41 4.27 6.84
N TYR A 24 0.18 4.30 7.38
CA TYR A 24 -0.13 5.02 8.62
C TYR A 24 0.61 4.42 9.81
N ALA A 25 0.57 3.09 9.98
CA ALA A 25 1.29 2.41 11.05
C ALA A 25 2.83 2.59 10.96
N LEU A 26 3.39 2.64 9.76
CA LEU A 26 4.81 2.93 9.55
C LEU A 26 5.15 4.39 9.86
N SER A 27 4.26 5.33 9.51
CA SER A 27 4.41 6.74 9.85
C SER A 27 4.42 6.97 11.37
N LEU A 28 3.56 6.26 12.12
CA LEU A 28 3.57 6.28 13.60
C LEU A 28 4.90 5.80 14.21
N LYS A 29 5.70 5.05 13.45
CA LYS A 29 7.06 4.60 13.84
C LYS A 29 8.16 5.51 13.29
N ASN A 30 7.84 6.73 12.87
CA ASN A 30 8.74 7.72 12.27
C ASN A 30 9.39 7.29 10.94
N TYR A 31 8.81 6.33 10.21
CA TYR A 31 9.26 6.03 8.86
C TYR A 31 8.61 6.99 7.85
N LYS A 32 9.41 7.54 6.93
CA LYS A 32 8.89 8.25 5.76
C LYS A 32 8.42 7.24 4.71
N VAL A 33 7.15 7.31 4.33
CA VAL A 33 6.51 6.35 3.42
C VAL A 33 6.00 7.06 2.17
N LEU A 34 6.18 6.43 1.01
CA LEU A 34 5.59 6.83 -0.27
C LEU A 34 4.68 5.69 -0.75
N ILE A 35 3.42 6.00 -1.04
CA ILE A 35 2.49 5.06 -1.66
C ILE A 35 2.47 5.33 -3.17
N ILE A 36 2.67 4.29 -3.97
CA ILE A 36 2.55 4.34 -5.44
C ILE A 36 1.41 3.40 -5.84
N PRO A 37 0.21 3.91 -6.16
CA PRO A 37 -0.90 3.07 -6.61
C PRO A 37 -0.63 2.59 -8.04
N ILE A 38 -0.74 1.27 -8.25
CA ILE A 38 -0.76 0.66 -9.58
C ILE A 38 -2.16 0.07 -9.75
N ILE A 39 -2.98 0.79 -10.51
CA ILE A 39 -4.31 0.36 -10.93
C ILE A 39 -4.17 0.06 -12.41
N ASN A 40 -4.41 -1.19 -12.81
CA ASN A 40 -4.60 -1.47 -14.22
C ASN A 40 -5.88 -0.76 -14.64
N ALA A 41 -5.77 0.16 -15.61
CA ALA A 41 -6.93 0.63 -16.34
C ALA A 41 -7.39 -0.54 -17.23
N SER A 42 -8.55 -1.10 -16.89
CA SER A 42 -9.29 -2.01 -17.78
C SER A 42 -9.91 -1.24 -18.94
#